data_AF-U5S4I5-F1
#
_entry.id   AF-U5S4I5-F1
#
_cell.length_a   1.000
_cell.length_b   1.000
_cell.length_c   1.000
_cell.angle_alpha   90.00
_cell.angle_beta   90.00
_cell.angle_gamma   90.00
#
_symmetry.space_group_name_H-M   'P 1'
#
loop_
_entity.id
_entity.type
_entity.pdbx_description
1 polymer ?
#
loop_
_entity_poly.entity_id
_entity_poly.type
_entity_poly.pdbx_seq_one_letter_code
_entity_poly.pdbx_strand_id
1 'polypeptide(L)'
;GLAGAGLGAVAASAPVFHDVDELTSLGSNVNKYPWYVKERDFKNPTVEIDWDTLERPNANNFKSHPRPSAADFTAAGVVGGNMTDLETPAEALALYDYCEKEFPGWDKGYAGAG
;
A
#
# COMPACT_ATOMS: atom_id res chain seq x y z
N GLY A 1 -3.14 29.34 46.89
CA GLY A 1 -3.40 29.47 45.45
C GLY A 1 -2.14 29.15 44.69
N LEU A 2 -2.23 28.20 43.74
CA LEU A 2 -1.40 28.06 42.54
C LEU A 2 -1.94 26.87 41.74
N ALA A 3 -3.08 27.06 41.07
CA ALA A 3 -3.63 26.11 40.11
C ALA A 3 -4.50 26.91 39.14
N GLY A 4 -3.88 27.47 38.09
CA GLY A 4 -4.60 28.38 37.20
C GLY A 4 -3.94 28.72 35.87
N ALA A 5 -2.81 28.11 35.51
CA ALA A 5 -2.15 28.36 34.22
C ALA A 5 -1.53 27.06 33.72
N GLY A 6 -2.31 26.24 33.02
CA GLY A 6 -1.80 25.00 32.41
C GLY A 6 -2.81 24.29 31.52
N LEU A 7 -4.11 24.38 31.84
CA LEU A 7 -5.17 23.73 31.06
C LEU A 7 -5.63 24.54 29.82
N GLY A 8 -5.27 25.83 29.72
CA GLY A 8 -5.69 26.67 28.58
C GLY A 8 -4.73 26.65 27.37
N ALA A 9 -3.44 26.38 27.58
CA ALA A 9 -2.43 26.47 26.52
C ALA A 9 -2.34 25.21 25.66
N VAL A 10 -2.60 24.02 26.22
CA VAL A 10 -2.54 22.74 25.48
C VAL A 10 -3.78 22.55 24.58
N ALA A 11 -4.92 23.15 24.95
CA ALA A 11 -6.13 23.15 24.13
C ALA A 11 -5.98 23.94 22.82
N ALA A 12 -5.06 24.92 22.76
CA ALA A 12 -4.82 25.72 21.56
C ALA A 12 -4.01 24.98 20.48
N SER A 13 -3.36 23.87 20.84
CA SER A 13 -2.61 23.00 19.93
C SER A 13 -3.29 21.66 19.64
N ALA A 14 -4.47 21.42 20.22
CA ALA A 14 -5.22 20.19 19.97
C ALA A 14 -5.99 20.33 18.65
N PRO A 15 -5.89 19.36 17.72
CA PRO A 15 -6.70 19.37 16.50
C PRO A 15 -8.19 19.39 16.88
N VAL A 16 -8.90 20.39 16.37
CA VAL A 16 -10.34 20.56 16.59
C VAL A 16 -11.05 19.76 15.49
N PHE A 17 -11.58 18.59 15.86
CA PHE A 17 -12.37 17.76 14.95
C PHE A 17 -13.81 18.27 14.89
N HIS A 18 -14.32 18.46 13.68
CA HIS A 18 -15.68 18.95 13.43
C HIS A 18 -16.65 17.77 13.26
N ASP A 19 -16.17 16.66 12.70
CA ASP A 19 -16.92 15.42 12.50
C ASP A 19 -16.03 14.17 12.63
N VAL A 20 -16.69 13.01 12.57
CA VAL A 20 -16.04 11.70 12.78
C VAL A 20 -15.19 11.32 11.56
N ASP A 21 -15.55 11.79 10.37
CA ASP A 21 -14.77 11.58 9.15
C ASP A 21 -13.47 12.38 9.14
N GLU A 22 -13.43 13.61 9.65
CA GLU A 22 -12.19 14.37 9.84
C GLU A 22 -11.21 13.63 10.77
N LEU A 23 -11.71 12.99 11.83
CA LEU A 23 -10.92 12.11 12.72
C LEU A 23 -10.39 10.86 12.00
N THR A 24 -11.14 10.28 11.07
CA THR A 24 -10.70 9.10 10.30
C THR A 24 -9.80 9.43 9.11
N SER A 25 -9.84 10.66 8.61
CA SER A 25 -9.02 11.15 7.50
C SER A 25 -7.62 11.59 7.91
N LEU A 26 -7.37 11.78 9.22
CA LEU A 26 -6.03 11.87 9.78
C LEU A 26 -5.33 10.53 9.59
N GLY A 27 -4.60 10.44 8.48
CA GLY A 27 -3.80 9.29 8.14
C GLY A 27 -2.92 8.83 9.30
N SER A 28 -2.77 7.51 9.36
CA SER A 28 -1.71 6.75 10.02
C SER A 28 -1.93 6.22 11.44
N ASN A 29 -3.11 6.34 12.08
CA ASN A 29 -3.33 5.68 13.38
C ASN A 29 -4.73 5.07 13.51
N VAL A 30 -5.05 4.15 12.59
CA VAL A 30 -6.32 3.38 12.56
C VAL A 30 -6.38 2.32 13.68
N ASN A 31 -5.63 2.50 14.76
CA ASN A 31 -5.60 1.53 15.84
C ASN A 31 -6.27 2.08 17.11
N LYS A 32 -7.56 1.79 17.24
CA LYS A 32 -8.44 2.24 18.33
C LYS A 32 -8.00 1.74 19.73
N TYR A 33 -7.08 0.77 19.80
CA TYR A 33 -6.59 0.18 21.05
C TYR A 33 -5.07 -0.09 21.02
N PRO A 34 -4.22 0.95 21.07
CA PRO A 34 -2.75 0.80 20.96
C PRO A 34 -2.11 0.05 22.14
N TRP A 35 -2.83 -0.10 23.25
CA TRP A 35 -2.44 -0.93 24.40
C TRP A 35 -2.68 -2.43 24.18
N TYR A 36 -3.53 -2.79 23.20
CA TYR A 36 -3.87 -4.17 22.86
C TYR A 36 -3.30 -4.61 21.51
N VAL A 37 -3.25 -3.71 20.53
CA VAL A 37 -2.75 -3.97 19.18
C VAL A 37 -1.60 -3.02 18.88
N LYS A 38 -0.41 -3.57 18.61
CA LYS A 38 0.78 -2.81 18.22
C LYS A 38 1.03 -3.01 16.73
N GLU A 39 1.32 -1.92 16.02
CA GLU A 39 1.79 -1.99 14.65
C GLU A 39 3.23 -2.54 14.64
N ARG A 40 3.57 -3.31 13.59
CA ARG A 40 4.91 -3.88 13.40
C ARG A 40 5.56 -3.25 12.19
N ASP A 41 6.88 -3.24 12.22
CA ASP A 41 7.67 -2.79 11.08
C ASP A 41 7.34 -3.59 9.81
N PHE A 42 7.47 -2.94 8.67
CA PHE A 42 7.28 -3.60 7.39
C PHE A 42 8.21 -4.82 7.25
N LYS A 43 7.69 -5.91 6.65
CA LYS A 43 8.38 -7.22 6.54
C LYS A 43 8.67 -7.91 7.87
N ASN A 44 8.02 -7.52 8.97
CA ASN A 44 8.18 -8.15 10.27
C ASN A 44 6.88 -8.87 10.71
N PRO A 45 6.58 -10.08 10.22
CA PRO A 45 5.40 -10.83 10.62
C PRO A 45 5.46 -11.27 12.09
N THR A 46 4.30 -11.52 12.72
CA THR A 46 4.20 -11.98 14.11
C THR A 46 4.57 -13.46 14.30
N VAL A 47 4.60 -14.22 13.20
CA VAL A 47 4.91 -15.64 13.16
C VAL A 47 6.06 -15.87 12.21
N GLU A 48 6.87 -16.88 12.51
CA GLU A 48 7.92 -17.34 11.60
C GLU A 48 7.28 -17.92 10.34
N ILE A 49 7.82 -17.53 9.18
CA ILE A 49 7.40 -18.08 7.89
C ILE A 49 8.32 -19.25 7.58
N ASP A 50 7.75 -20.45 7.51
CA ASP A 50 8.44 -21.63 7.01
C ASP A 50 8.45 -21.59 5.48
N TRP A 51 9.57 -21.11 4.92
CA TRP A 51 9.75 -20.96 3.48
C TRP A 51 9.80 -22.29 2.73
N ASP A 52 10.14 -23.39 3.39
CA ASP A 52 10.23 -24.72 2.77
C ASP A 52 8.85 -25.34 2.52
N THR A 53 7.82 -24.85 3.22
CA THR A 53 6.41 -25.29 3.05
C THR A 53 5.62 -24.49 2.04
N LEU A 54 6.17 -23.37 1.57
CA LEU A 54 5.49 -22.50 0.61
C LEU A 54 5.60 -23.07 -0.80
N GLU A 55 4.55 -23.76 -1.24
CA GLU A 55 4.42 -24.15 -2.64
C GLU A 55 3.87 -22.99 -3.49
N ARG A 56 4.44 -22.80 -4.68
CA ARG A 56 3.94 -21.81 -5.65
C ARG A 56 2.51 -22.23 -6.04
N PRO A 57 1.49 -21.37 -5.86
CA PRO A 57 0.14 -21.68 -6.33
C PRO A 57 0.16 -22.01 -7.82
N ASN A 58 -0.66 -22.99 -8.23
CA ASN A 58 -0.80 -23.35 -9.64
C ASN A 58 -1.11 -22.08 -10.45
N ALA A 59 -0.26 -21.81 -11.43
CA ALA A 59 -0.32 -20.64 -12.30
C ALA A 59 -1.55 -20.60 -13.22
N ASN A 60 -2.48 -21.55 -13.09
CA ASN A 60 -3.74 -21.57 -13.84
C ASN A 60 -4.95 -21.18 -12.97
N ASN A 61 -4.76 -20.96 -11.66
CA ASN A 61 -5.81 -20.47 -10.76
C ASN A 61 -5.82 -18.94 -10.64
N PHE A 62 -5.24 -18.22 -11.60
CA PHE A 62 -5.28 -16.77 -11.60
C PHE A 62 -6.68 -16.27 -11.93
N LYS A 63 -7.04 -15.23 -11.18
CA LYS A 63 -8.38 -14.82 -10.82
C LYS A 63 -9.26 -14.50 -12.04
N SER A 64 -10.56 -14.68 -11.85
CA SER A 64 -11.67 -14.38 -12.75
C SER A 64 -11.85 -12.88 -13.09
N HIS A 65 -10.78 -12.08 -13.06
CA HIS A 65 -10.86 -10.67 -13.41
C HIS A 65 -11.14 -10.50 -14.92
N PRO A 66 -11.78 -9.39 -15.32
CA PRO A 66 -11.83 -9.01 -16.72
C PRO A 66 -10.42 -9.09 -17.29
N ARG A 67 -10.25 -9.72 -18.45
CA ARG A 67 -8.97 -9.83 -19.15
C ARG A 67 -8.81 -8.65 -20.11
N PRO A 68 -8.13 -7.55 -19.73
CA PRO A 68 -7.82 -6.48 -20.65
C PRO A 68 -6.98 -7.01 -21.80
N SER A 69 -7.22 -6.49 -23.00
CA SER A 69 -6.44 -6.83 -24.18
C SER A 69 -5.07 -6.15 -24.14
N ALA A 70 -4.10 -6.68 -24.87
CA ALA A 70 -2.80 -6.02 -25.04
C ALA A 70 -2.92 -4.58 -25.58
N ALA A 71 -4.00 -4.28 -26.33
CA ALA A 71 -4.28 -2.93 -26.80
C ALA A 71 -4.66 -1.97 -25.66
N ASP A 72 -5.36 -2.46 -24.63
CA ASP A 72 -5.72 -1.65 -23.45
C ASP A 72 -4.48 -1.24 -22.65
N PHE A 73 -3.51 -2.16 -22.52
CA PHE A 73 -2.21 -1.85 -21.91
C PHE A 73 -1.41 -0.84 -22.73
N THR A 74 -1.40 -1.00 -24.05
CA THR A 74 -0.72 -0.08 -24.97
C THR A 74 -1.34 1.32 -24.89
N ALA A 75 -2.68 1.40 -24.87
CA ALA A 75 -3.41 2.65 -24.75
C ALA A 75 -3.17 3.36 -23.40
N ALA A 76 -2.98 2.59 -22.33
CA ALA A 76 -2.63 3.12 -21.01
C ALA A 76 -1.15 3.54 -20.88
N GLY A 77 -0.30 3.25 -21.86
CA GLY A 77 1.12 3.58 -21.83
C GLY A 77 1.99 2.60 -21.04
N VAL A 78 1.51 1.37 -20.83
CA VAL A 78 2.30 0.30 -20.22
C VAL A 78 3.37 -0.17 -21.23
N VAL A 79 4.64 -0.10 -20.83
CA VAL A 79 5.79 -0.46 -21.64
C VAL A 79 6.29 -1.86 -21.27
N GLY A 80 6.47 -2.74 -22.25
CA GLY A 80 7.00 -4.09 -22.03
C GLY A 80 5.95 -5.21 -22.12
N GLY A 81 6.24 -6.35 -21.51
CA GLY A 81 5.36 -7.52 -21.50
C GLY A 81 4.21 -7.33 -20.53
N ASN A 82 2.97 -7.34 -21.04
CA ASN A 82 1.76 -7.34 -20.21
C ASN A 82 1.30 -8.79 -19.96
N MET A 83 0.89 -9.08 -18.74
CA MET A 83 0.20 -10.33 -18.41
C MET A 83 -1.30 -10.05 -18.29
N THR A 84 -2.01 -10.12 -19.42
CA THR A 84 -3.46 -9.86 -19.52
C THR A 84 -4.32 -10.70 -18.57
N ASP A 85 -3.77 -11.81 -18.07
CA ASP A 85 -4.42 -12.73 -17.14
C ASP A 85 -4.17 -12.40 -15.66
N LEU A 86 -3.20 -11.54 -15.34
CA LEU A 86 -2.70 -11.32 -13.97
C LEU A 86 -2.88 -9.89 -13.45
N GLU A 87 -3.03 -8.91 -14.33
CA GLU A 87 -3.02 -7.49 -13.97
C GLU A 87 -3.95 -6.69 -14.88
N THR A 88 -4.36 -5.53 -14.41
CA THR A 88 -4.98 -4.47 -15.21
C THR A 88 -3.94 -3.41 -15.59
N PRO A 89 -4.18 -2.57 -16.62
CA PRO A 89 -3.25 -1.52 -16.98
C PRO A 89 -2.92 -0.54 -15.84
N ALA A 90 -3.90 -0.27 -14.97
CA ALA A 90 -3.71 0.60 -13.81
C ALA A 90 -2.79 -0.03 -12.76
N GLU A 91 -2.92 -1.35 -12.52
CA GLU A 91 -2.06 -2.08 -11.59
C GLU A 91 -0.62 -2.16 -12.11
N ALA A 92 -0.43 -2.34 -13.42
CA ALA A 92 0.89 -2.32 -14.05
C ALA A 92 1.58 -0.96 -13.87
N LEU A 93 0.87 0.16 -14.09
CA LEU A 93 1.42 1.50 -13.88
C LEU A 93 1.74 1.78 -12.41
N ALA A 94 0.87 1.35 -11.49
CA ALA A 94 1.12 1.49 -10.05
C ALA A 94 2.38 0.72 -9.60
N LEU A 95 2.62 -0.46 -10.18
CA LEU A 95 3.85 -1.22 -9.96
C LEU A 95 5.07 -0.45 -10.49
N TYR A 96 4.98 0.17 -11.67
CA TYR A 96 6.08 0.94 -12.24
C TYR A 96 6.43 2.16 -11.38
N ASP A 97 5.42 2.90 -10.93
CA ASP A 97 5.61 4.05 -10.02
C ASP A 97 6.26 3.65 -8.70
N TYR A 98 5.98 2.44 -8.22
CA TYR A 98 6.63 1.88 -7.04
C TYR A 98 8.09 1.49 -7.34
N CYS A 99 8.33 0.77 -8.43
CA CYS A 99 9.67 0.32 -8.80
C CYS A 99 10.62 1.49 -9.07
N GLU A 100 10.17 2.56 -9.73
CA GLU A 100 10.97 3.77 -9.96
C GLU A 100 11.39 4.45 -8.64
N LYS A 101 10.54 4.42 -7.62
CA LYS A 101 10.82 5.02 -6.30
C LYS A 101 11.77 4.17 -5.47
N GLU A 102 11.58 2.85 -5.49
CA GLU A 102 12.29 1.92 -4.62
C GLU A 102 13.64 1.48 -5.20
N PHE A 103 13.76 1.39 -6.52
CA PHE A 103 14.93 0.82 -7.19
C PHE A 103 15.57 1.85 -8.15
N PRO A 104 16.51 2.69 -7.67
CA PRO A 104 17.22 3.64 -8.52
C PRO A 104 17.95 2.94 -9.67
N GLY A 105 17.59 3.29 -10.91
CA GLY A 105 18.16 2.68 -12.13
C GLY A 105 17.35 1.51 -12.70
N TRP A 106 16.18 1.20 -12.14
CA TRP A 106 15.23 0.26 -12.72
C TRP A 106 14.62 0.83 -14.02
N ASP A 107 14.57 0.02 -15.09
CA ASP A 107 13.95 0.38 -16.36
C ASP A 107 12.63 -0.40 -16.57
N LYS A 108 11.71 0.21 -17.32
CA LYS A 108 10.38 -0.33 -17.68
C LYS A 108 10.46 -1.40 -18.78
N GLY A 109 11.58 -2.12 -18.86
CA GLY A 109 11.84 -3.14 -19.86
C GLY A 109 10.82 -4.28 -19.82
N TYR A 110 10.82 -5.13 -20.86
CA TYR A 110 9.90 -6.28 -20.95
C TYR A 110 9.97 -7.14 -19.68
N ALA A 111 8.87 -7.21 -18.93
CA ALA A 111 8.77 -7.91 -17.63
C ALA A 111 9.74 -7.41 -16.54
N GLY A 112 10.16 -6.14 -16.58
CA GLY A 112 11.10 -5.56 -15.61
C GLY A 112 12.56 -5.97 -15.83
N ALA A 113 12.90 -6.46 -17.02
CA ALA A 113 14.26 -6.85 -17.42
C ALA A 113 14.95 -5.77 -18.27
N GLY A 114 15.07 -4.55 -17.74
CA GLY A 114 15.89 -3.49 -18.30
C GLY A 114 16.80 -2.91 -17.23
#